data_AF-X1TXR2-F1
#
_entry.id   AF-X1TXR2-F1
#
_cell.length_a   1.000
_cell.length_b   1.000
_cell.length_c   1.000
_cell.angle_alpha   90.00
_cell.angle_beta   90.00
_cell.angle_gamma   90.00
#
_symmetry.space_group_name_H-M   'P 1'
#
loop_
_entity.id
_entity.type
_entity.pdbx_description
1 polymer ?
#
loop_
_entity_poly.entity_id
_entity_poly.type
_entity_poly.pdbx_seq_one_letter_code
_entity_poly.pdbx_strand_id
1 'polypeptide(L)'
;MVTKLKQMREYVLNELNYIPKKPLPRGKLRAMYLTQRMHSLGKKATSAQSAKEVLEQCISYLKKDYPNFNFRYDKDFFNQQC
;
A
#
# COMPACT_ATOMS: atom_id res chain seq x y z
N MET A 1 -23.01 12.03 -7.94
CA MET A 1 -22.30 12.04 -6.63
C MET A 1 -21.11 11.11 -6.70
N VAL A 2 -19.90 11.59 -6.43
CA VAL A 2 -18.73 10.73 -6.28
C VAL A 2 -18.93 9.91 -5.03
N THR A 3 -19.04 8.59 -5.16
CA THR A 3 -19.23 7.70 -4.01
C THR A 3 -17.98 7.73 -3.13
N LYS A 4 -18.15 7.63 -1.80
CA LYS A 4 -17.05 7.61 -0.82
C LYS A 4 -15.94 6.60 -1.19
N LEU A 5 -16.33 5.50 -1.84
CA LEU A 5 -15.43 4.46 -2.34
C LEU A 5 -14.49 4.96 -3.47
N LYS A 6 -14.97 5.84 -4.34
CA LYS A 6 -14.15 6.43 -5.42
C LYS A 6 -13.09 7.38 -4.84
N GLN A 7 -13.45 8.21 -3.85
CA GLN A 7 -12.50 9.08 -3.15
C GLN A 7 -11.41 8.27 -2.42
N MET A 8 -11.81 7.19 -1.72
CA MET A 8 -10.84 6.29 -1.08
C MET A 8 -9.89 5.67 -2.10
N ARG A 9 -10.43 5.21 -3.23
CA ARG A 9 -9.62 4.61 -4.30
C ARG A 9 -8.63 5.62 -4.88
N GLU A 10 -9.07 6.85 -5.15
CA GLU A 10 -8.20 7.93 -5.63
C GLU A 10 -7.11 8.27 -4.61
N TYR A 11 -7.45 8.32 -3.31
CA TYR A 11 -6.48 8.51 -2.23
C TYR A 11 -5.39 7.43 -2.23
N VAL A 12 -5.77 6.15 -2.28
CA VAL A 12 -4.79 5.03 -2.32
C VAL A 12 -4.00 5.01 -3.63
N LEU A 13 -4.62 5.40 -4.76
CA LEU A 13 -3.91 5.52 -6.03
C LEU A 13 -2.85 6.64 -6.00
N ASN A 14 -3.10 7.72 -5.27
CA ASN A 14 -2.11 8.77 -5.05
C ASN A 14 -0.96 8.26 -4.17
N GLU A 15 -1.23 7.51 -3.09
CA GLU A 15 -0.18 6.87 -2.29
C GLU A 15 0.70 5.92 -3.14
N LEU A 16 0.09 5.20 -4.10
CA LEU A 16 0.81 4.30 -4.99
C LEU A 16 1.78 5.03 -5.94
N ASN A 17 1.68 6.34 -6.15
CA ASN A 17 2.68 7.08 -6.92
C ASN A 17 4.05 7.11 -6.23
N TYR A 18 4.07 6.96 -4.91
CA TYR A 18 5.28 6.88 -4.08
C TYR A 18 5.90 5.48 -4.02
N ILE A 19 5.29 4.50 -4.72
CA ILE A 19 5.80 3.14 -4.87
C ILE A 19 6.16 2.91 -6.34
N PRO A 20 7.44 2.74 -6.71
CA PRO A 20 7.83 2.61 -8.12
C PRO A 20 7.17 1.42 -8.82
N LYS A 21 6.72 1.61 -10.07
CA LYS A 21 5.93 0.61 -10.82
C LYS A 21 6.74 -0.58 -11.36
N LYS A 22 8.02 -0.39 -11.66
CA LYS A 22 8.93 -1.39 -12.24
C LYS A 22 10.26 -1.41 -11.47
N PRO A 23 11.03 -2.53 -11.50
CA PRO A 23 10.73 -3.82 -12.13
C PRO A 23 9.76 -4.70 -11.30
N LEU A 24 9.27 -5.81 -11.86
CA LEU A 24 8.63 -6.87 -11.06
C LEU A 24 9.62 -7.36 -9.99
N PRO A 25 9.18 -7.73 -8.77
CA PRO A 25 7.82 -7.90 -8.26
C PRO A 25 7.12 -6.62 -7.72
N ARG A 26 7.59 -5.40 -8.02
CA ARG A 26 6.96 -4.16 -7.50
C ARG A 26 5.51 -3.98 -7.94
N GLY A 27 5.13 -4.48 -9.11
CA GLY A 27 3.72 -4.53 -9.54
C GLY A 27 2.85 -5.34 -8.59
N LYS A 28 3.37 -6.46 -8.06
CA LYS A 28 2.69 -7.31 -7.08
C LYS A 28 2.55 -6.59 -5.74
N LEU A 29 3.59 -5.85 -5.31
CA LEU A 29 3.54 -4.98 -4.13
C LEU A 29 2.44 -3.93 -4.26
N ARG A 30 2.36 -3.22 -5.39
CA ARG A 30 1.33 -2.20 -5.64
C ARG A 30 -0.08 -2.77 -5.61
N ALA A 31 -0.30 -3.93 -6.23
CA ALA A 31 -1.60 -4.59 -6.23
C ALA A 31 -2.01 -5.05 -4.82
N MET A 32 -1.07 -5.64 -4.07
CA MET A 32 -1.33 -6.09 -2.71
C MET A 32 -1.60 -4.92 -1.76
N TYR A 33 -0.79 -3.85 -1.86
CA TYR A 33 -0.97 -2.62 -1.09
C TYR A 33 -2.34 -1.99 -1.35
N LEU A 34 -2.76 -1.87 -2.61
CA LEU A 34 -4.08 -1.33 -2.96
C LEU A 34 -5.20 -2.06 -2.24
N THR A 35 -5.21 -3.39 -2.32
CA THR A 35 -6.26 -4.22 -1.73
C THR A 35 -6.27 -4.11 -0.21
N GLN A 36 -5.11 -4.24 0.44
CA GLN A 36 -5.02 -4.16 1.90
C GLN A 36 -5.33 -2.76 2.43
N ARG A 37 -4.86 -1.71 1.75
CA ARG A 37 -5.11 -0.32 2.15
C ARG A 37 -6.58 0.04 2.03
N MET A 38 -7.24 -0.35 0.92
CA MET A 38 -8.69 -0.18 0.76
C MET A 38 -9.48 -0.90 1.86
N HIS A 39 -9.01 -2.07 2.31
CA HIS A 39 -9.62 -2.79 3.41
C HIS A 39 -9.42 -2.07 4.76
N SER A 40 -8.21 -1.55 5.01
CA SER A 40 -7.86 -0.78 6.22
C SER A 40 -8.62 0.55 6.36
N LEU A 41 -9.00 1.16 5.24
CA LEU A 41 -9.78 2.41 5.22
C LEU A 41 -11.30 2.15 5.20
N GLY A 42 -11.71 0.89 5.08
CA GLY A 42 -13.11 0.49 5.02
C GLY A 42 -13.82 0.63 6.37
N LYS A 43 -15.16 0.78 6.34
CA LYS A 43 -15.99 0.85 7.56
C LYS A 43 -15.91 -0.37 8.47
N LYS A 44 -15.41 -1.50 7.96
CA LYS A 44 -15.24 -2.77 8.69
C LYS A 44 -13.80 -3.01 9.15
N ALA A 45 -12.91 -2.03 8.98
CA ALA A 45 -11.56 -2.14 9.49
C ALA A 45 -11.60 -2.24 11.01
N THR A 46 -11.14 -3.36 11.54
CA THR A 46 -11.05 -3.64 12.98
C THR A 46 -9.97 -2.80 13.67
N SER A 47 -9.03 -2.24 12.91
CA SER A 47 -7.95 -1.41 13.42
C SER A 47 -7.58 -0.33 12.40
N ALA A 48 -7.33 0.88 12.89
CA ALA A 48 -6.81 1.97 12.07
C ALA A 48 -5.33 1.71 11.77
N GLN A 49 -5.05 0.99 10.67
CA GLN A 49 -3.68 0.79 10.22
C GLN A 49 -3.21 2.02 9.43
N SER A 50 -2.00 2.47 9.71
CA SER A 50 -1.31 3.49 8.93
C SER A 50 -0.93 2.96 7.53
N ALA A 51 -0.68 3.87 6.59
CA ALA A 51 -0.20 3.50 5.26
C ALA A 51 1.11 2.69 5.34
N LYS A 52 2.00 3.07 6.27
CA LYS A 52 3.27 2.39 6.51
C LYS A 52 3.08 0.96 6.99
N GLU A 53 2.24 0.73 7.98
CA GLU A 53 2.01 -0.63 8.51
C GLU A 53 1.47 -1.57 7.42
N VAL A 54 0.52 -1.09 6.61
CA VAL A 54 -0.01 -1.86 5.49
C VAL A 54 1.09 -2.17 4.47
N LEU A 55 1.95 -1.19 4.16
CA LEU A 55 3.08 -1.38 3.25
C LEU A 55 4.08 -2.41 3.77
N GLU A 56 4.45 -2.31 5.05
CA GLU A 56 5.37 -3.24 5.71
C GLU A 56 4.81 -4.67 5.76
N GLN A 57 3.51 -4.83 6.01
CA GLN A 57 2.84 -6.14 5.92
C GLN A 57 2.90 -6.72 4.51
N CYS A 58 2.65 -5.91 3.48
CA CYS A 58 2.77 -6.34 2.09
C CYS A 58 4.20 -6.75 1.74
N ILE A 59 5.20 -5.97 2.16
CA ILE A 59 6.62 -6.28 1.94
C ILE A 59 7.03 -7.55 2.67
N SER A 60 6.61 -7.73 3.93
CA SER A 60 6.90 -8.92 4.72
C SER A 60 6.34 -10.18 4.07
N TYR A 61 5.10 -10.11 3.54
CA TYR A 61 4.51 -11.20 2.78
C TYR A 61 5.30 -11.50 1.50
N LEU A 62 5.60 -10.47 0.70
CA LEU A 62 6.31 -10.65 -0.57
C LEU A 62 7.77 -11.04 -0.40
N LYS A 63 8.41 -10.73 0.73
CA LYS A 63 9.75 -11.22 1.07
C LYS A 63 9.80 -12.74 1.20
N LYS A 64 8.68 -13.41 1.50
CA LYS A 64 8.62 -14.88 1.50
C LYS A 64 8.79 -15.45 0.08
N ASP A 65 8.17 -14.80 -0.90
CA ASP A 65 8.29 -15.16 -2.32
C ASP A 65 9.60 -14.63 -2.97
N TYR A 66 10.08 -13.48 -2.51
CA TYR A 66 11.19 -12.73 -3.09
C TYR A 66 12.19 -12.25 -2.02
N PRO A 67 12.89 -13.15 -1.32
CA PRO A 67 13.75 -12.80 -0.17
C PRO A 67 14.92 -11.87 -0.56
N ASN A 68 15.42 -12.00 -1.78
CA ASN A 68 16.54 -11.20 -2.30
C ASN A 68 16.10 -9.89 -2.97
N PHE A 69 14.79 -9.62 -3.06
CA PHE A 69 14.31 -8.42 -3.74
C PHE A 69 14.21 -7.22 -2.81
N ASN A 70 14.88 -6.13 -3.18
CA ASN A 70 14.83 -4.89 -2.42
C ASN A 70 13.64 -4.01 -2.86
N PHE A 71 12.58 -4.04 -2.06
CA PHE A 71 11.40 -3.18 -2.22
C PHE A 71 11.73 -1.75 -1.79
N ARG A 72 12.13 -0.90 -2.75
CA ARG A 72 12.27 0.55 -2.53
C ARG A 72 10.91 1.25 -2.65
N TYR A 73 10.67 2.17 -1.73
CA TYR A 73 9.51 3.07 -1.66
C TYR A 73 9.96 4.40 -1.03
N ASP A 74 9.14 5.44 -1.15
CA ASP A 74 9.41 6.75 -0.56
C ASP A 74 9.19 6.73 0.96
N LYS A 75 10.26 6.54 1.72
CA LYS A 75 10.16 6.41 3.19
C LYS A 75 9.66 7.69 3.85
N ASP A 76 9.99 8.85 3.30
CA ASP A 76 9.60 10.13 3.87
C ASP A 76 8.09 10.31 3.83
N PHE A 77 7.46 10.00 2.69
CA PHE A 77 6.00 10.00 2.56
C PHE A 77 5.32 9.04 3.53
N PHE A 78 5.79 7.79 3.60
CA PHE A 78 5.15 6.76 4.44
C PHE A 78 5.43 6.96 5.94
N ASN A 79 6.56 7.55 6.33
CA ASN A 79 6.84 7.86 7.74
C ASN A 79 6.04 9.07 8.26
N GLN A 80 5.67 10.02 7.40
CA GLN A 80 4.81 11.15 7.77
C GLN A 80 3.34 10.76 7.98
N GLN A 81 2.92 9.58 7.53
CA GLN A 81 1.56 9.04 7.73
C GLN A 81 1.44 8.14 8.99
N CYS A 82 2.43 8.16 9.87
CA CYS A 82 2.39 7.52 11.19
C CYS A 82 1.80 8.44 12.26
#